data_AF-A0A8R1XL24-F1
#
_entry.id   AF-A0A8R1XL24-F1
#
_cell.length_a   1.000
_cell.length_b   1.000
_cell.length_c   1.000
_cell.angle_alpha   90.00
_cell.angle_beta   90.00
_cell.angle_gamma   90.00
#
_symmetry.space_group_name_H-M   'P 1'
#
loop_
_entity.id
_entity.type
_entity.pdbx_description
1 polymer ?
#
loop_
_entity_poly.entity_id
_entity_poly.type
_entity_poly.pdbx_seq_one_letter_code
_entity_poly.pdbx_strand_id
1 'polypeptide(L)'
;MTLLHITNFSKMVEIDKEFAKKWPFGIVMTAQWFGCLILLIILYFSPYYYSGTSFVFFCAWTIFLVGLLTWAVHLFGFQRQVLNIGQMSAFIPFALLLFVYSLLFFFLFCISALICMISMFSSIGFAVSLFLIYFFATATVCGYLAILLYRATPNGLLLNLRTVIIEGDKTSSISTTTATMSPGIYPESTNPV
;
A
#
# COMPACT_ATOMS: atom_id res chain seq x y z
N MET A 1 -28.53 -23.54 -5.09
CA MET A 1 -27.35 -23.83 -4.24
C MET A 1 -26.27 -22.76 -4.35
N THR A 2 -25.97 -22.25 -5.54
CA THR A 2 -24.95 -21.20 -5.78
C THR A 2 -25.24 -19.86 -5.09
N LEU A 3 -26.51 -19.44 -5.03
CA LEU A 3 -26.90 -18.15 -4.42
C LEU A 3 -26.72 -18.12 -2.89
N LEU A 4 -26.85 -19.27 -2.23
CA LEU A 4 -26.67 -19.42 -0.78
C LEU A 4 -25.17 -19.50 -0.38
N HIS A 5 -24.33 -19.95 -1.32
CA HIS A 5 -22.88 -19.90 -1.14
C HIS A 5 -22.35 -18.47 -1.34
N ILE A 6 -22.92 -17.70 -2.27
CA ILE A 6 -22.55 -16.29 -2.48
C ILE A 6 -22.99 -15.41 -1.30
N THR A 7 -24.19 -15.62 -0.74
CA THR A 7 -24.63 -14.85 0.44
C THR A 7 -23.85 -15.19 1.70
N ASN A 8 -23.44 -16.45 1.90
CA ASN A 8 -22.53 -16.79 3.00
C ASN A 8 -21.14 -16.20 2.79
N PHE A 9 -20.59 -16.25 1.56
CA PHE A 9 -19.30 -15.64 1.26
C PHE A 9 -19.34 -14.11 1.46
N SER A 10 -20.43 -13.47 1.07
CA SER A 10 -20.63 -12.02 1.25
C SER A 10 -20.93 -11.63 2.71
N LYS A 11 -21.48 -12.54 3.54
CA LYS A 11 -21.62 -12.32 4.99
C LYS A 11 -20.30 -12.54 5.75
N MET A 12 -19.40 -13.38 5.22
CA MET A 12 -18.10 -13.66 5.83
C MET A 12 -17.07 -12.56 5.59
N VAL A 13 -17.26 -11.73 4.56
CA VAL A 13 -16.37 -10.61 4.24
C VAL A 13 -17.01 -9.32 4.74
N GLU A 14 -16.68 -8.93 5.98
CA GLU A 14 -17.01 -7.61 6.50
C GLU A 14 -16.24 -6.55 5.71
N ILE A 15 -16.94 -5.91 4.76
CA ILE A 15 -16.38 -4.83 3.93
C ILE A 15 -16.18 -3.60 4.82
N ASP A 16 -14.94 -3.25 5.13
CA ASP A 16 -14.59 -2.03 5.86
C ASP A 16 -14.60 -0.82 4.92
N LYS A 17 -15.80 -0.31 4.63
CA LYS A 17 -15.97 0.90 3.80
C LYS A 17 -15.36 2.16 4.42
N GLU A 18 -15.13 2.15 5.73
CA GLU A 18 -14.55 3.28 6.44
C GLU A 18 -13.02 3.29 6.38
N PHE A 19 -12.39 2.17 6.00
CA PHE A 19 -10.94 2.06 5.89
C PHE A 19 -10.32 3.23 5.11
N ALA A 20 -10.88 3.61 3.96
CA ALA A 20 -10.35 4.71 3.14
C ALA A 20 -10.39 6.09 3.83
N LYS A 21 -11.21 6.26 4.87
CA LYS A 21 -11.33 7.50 5.65
C LYS A 21 -10.50 7.48 6.93
N LYS A 22 -9.95 6.32 7.31
CA LYS A 22 -9.15 6.19 8.53
C LYS A 22 -7.73 6.71 8.30
N TRP A 23 -7.35 7.70 9.09
CA TRP A 23 -6.01 8.29 9.07
C TRP A 23 -5.15 7.63 10.15
N PRO A 24 -3.87 7.27 9.89
CA PRO A 24 -3.09 7.67 8.70
C PRO A 24 -3.13 6.68 7.54
N PHE A 25 -3.11 5.37 7.80
CA PHE A 25 -2.83 4.36 6.78
C PHE A 25 -3.88 4.31 5.67
N GLY A 26 -5.15 4.34 6.02
CA GLY A 26 -6.25 4.24 5.07
C GLY A 26 -6.25 5.39 4.04
N ILE A 27 -6.05 6.61 4.53
CA ILE A 27 -5.93 7.80 3.69
C ILE A 27 -4.66 7.75 2.84
N VAL A 28 -3.51 7.42 3.43
CA VAL A 28 -2.22 7.39 2.73
C VAL A 28 -2.22 6.34 1.62
N MET A 29 -2.74 5.13 1.87
CA MET A 29 -2.87 4.09 0.85
C MET A 29 -3.84 4.49 -0.25
N THR A 30 -4.95 5.16 0.09
CA THR A 30 -5.90 5.69 -0.91
C THR A 30 -5.24 6.76 -1.77
N ALA A 31 -4.52 7.70 -1.16
CA ALA A 31 -3.77 8.74 -1.85
C ALA A 31 -2.67 8.14 -2.75
N GLN A 32 -2.04 7.05 -2.33
CA GLN A 32 -0.99 6.37 -3.10
C GLN A 32 -1.52 5.87 -4.45
N TRP A 33 -2.52 5.00 -4.46
CA TRP A 33 -3.01 4.44 -5.73
C TRP A 33 -3.75 5.50 -6.56
N PHE A 34 -4.50 6.40 -5.92
CA PHE A 34 -5.23 7.45 -6.61
C PHE A 34 -4.29 8.51 -7.21
N GLY A 35 -3.26 8.91 -6.47
CA GLY A 35 -2.22 9.80 -6.98
C GLY A 35 -1.49 9.18 -8.19
N CYS A 36 -1.23 7.88 -8.16
CA CYS A 36 -0.64 7.18 -9.29
C CYS A 36 -1.58 7.07 -10.50
N LEU A 37 -2.89 6.94 -10.27
CA LEU A 37 -3.89 6.99 -11.34
C LEU A 37 -3.91 8.37 -12.02
N ILE A 38 -3.94 9.46 -11.24
CA ILE A 38 -3.90 10.82 -11.79
C ILE A 38 -2.61 11.01 -12.60
N LEU A 39 -1.49 10.54 -12.08
CA LEU A 39 -0.20 10.61 -12.75
C LEU A 39 -0.22 9.86 -14.08
N LEU A 40 -0.77 8.64 -14.12
CA LEU A 40 -0.92 7.88 -15.36
C LEU A 40 -1.78 8.62 -16.38
N ILE A 41 -2.91 9.20 -15.96
CA ILE A 41 -3.77 10.00 -16.83
C ILE A 41 -2.96 11.15 -17.44
N ILE A 42 -2.25 11.92 -16.62
CA ILE A 42 -1.44 13.05 -17.08
C ILE A 42 -0.34 12.59 -18.06
N LEU A 43 0.33 11.47 -17.79
CA LEU A 43 1.35 10.91 -18.68
C LEU A 43 0.75 10.47 -20.03
N TYR A 44 -0.42 9.83 -20.04
CA TYR A 44 -1.09 9.40 -21.27
C TYR A 44 -1.53 10.57 -22.14
N PHE A 45 -1.99 11.67 -21.54
CA PHE A 45 -2.35 12.88 -22.27
C PHE A 45 -1.15 13.77 -22.59
N SER A 46 0.06 13.40 -22.14
CA SER A 46 1.25 14.16 -22.45
C SER A 46 1.69 13.93 -23.90
N PRO A 47 1.84 14.98 -24.72
CA PRO A 47 2.15 14.81 -26.13
C PRO A 47 3.63 14.47 -26.42
N TYR A 48 4.47 14.33 -25.40
CA TYR A 48 5.90 14.15 -25.55
C TYR A 48 6.38 12.82 -24.97
N TYR A 49 7.02 12.02 -25.81
CA TYR A 49 7.75 10.83 -25.40
C TYR A 49 9.25 11.15 -25.34
N TYR A 50 9.81 11.18 -24.13
CA TYR A 50 11.24 11.33 -23.93
C TYR A 50 11.89 9.97 -23.68
N SER A 51 13.22 9.90 -23.88
CA SER A 51 13.98 8.71 -23.50
C SER A 51 13.83 8.46 -22.00
N GLY A 52 13.49 7.23 -21.62
CA GLY A 52 13.24 6.85 -20.22
C GLY A 52 11.80 7.04 -19.74
N THR A 53 10.91 7.69 -20.51
CA THR A 53 9.48 7.80 -20.16
C THR A 53 8.81 6.43 -19.97
N SER A 54 9.25 5.38 -20.68
CA SER A 54 8.74 4.01 -20.48
C SER A 54 8.98 3.48 -19.06
N PHE A 55 10.11 3.80 -18.44
CA PHE A 55 10.40 3.42 -17.06
C PHE A 55 9.47 4.13 -16.07
N VAL A 56 9.17 5.41 -16.35
CA VAL A 56 8.23 6.23 -15.58
C VAL A 56 6.81 5.63 -15.64
N PHE A 57 6.34 5.25 -16.84
CA PHE A 57 5.08 4.53 -17.03
C PHE A 57 5.06 3.18 -16.33
N PHE A 58 6.14 2.40 -16.43
CA PHE A 58 6.26 1.10 -15.78
C PHE A 58 6.13 1.23 -14.25
N CYS A 59 6.86 2.18 -13.65
CA CYS A 59 6.78 2.43 -12.22
C CYS A 59 5.36 2.85 -11.80
N ALA A 60 4.76 3.82 -12.51
CA ALA A 60 3.43 4.33 -12.23
C ALA A 60 2.33 3.25 -12.37
N TRP A 61 2.40 2.42 -13.41
CA TRP A 61 1.46 1.33 -13.62
C TRP A 61 1.59 0.25 -12.56
N THR A 62 2.82 -0.15 -12.25
CA THR A 62 3.06 -1.20 -11.24
C THR A 62 2.55 -0.76 -9.87
N ILE A 63 2.78 0.50 -9.47
CA ILE A 63 2.24 0.99 -8.19
C ILE A 63 0.76 1.23 -8.17
N PHE A 64 0.16 1.61 -9.30
CA PHE A 64 -1.27 1.69 -9.39
C PHE A 64 -1.89 0.30 -9.16
N LEU A 65 -1.40 -0.73 -9.84
CA LEU A 65 -1.95 -2.09 -9.72
C LEU A 65 -1.70 -2.69 -8.34
N VAL A 66 -0.47 -2.63 -7.82
CA VAL A 66 -0.18 -3.18 -6.49
C VAL A 66 -0.84 -2.35 -5.39
N GLY A 67 -0.87 -1.03 -5.52
CA GLY A 67 -1.57 -0.13 -4.60
C GLY A 67 -3.07 -0.41 -4.55
N LEU A 68 -3.70 -0.60 -5.71
CA LEU A 68 -5.12 -0.95 -5.80
C LEU A 68 -5.40 -2.34 -5.22
N LEU A 69 -4.53 -3.32 -5.50
CA LEU A 69 -4.67 -4.68 -4.97
C LEU A 69 -4.53 -4.69 -3.43
N THR A 70 -3.49 -4.05 -2.90
CA THR A 70 -3.28 -3.96 -1.45
C THR A 70 -4.41 -3.20 -0.76
N TRP A 71 -4.88 -2.09 -1.35
CA TRP A 71 -6.04 -1.35 -0.86
C TRP A 71 -7.31 -2.22 -0.84
N ALA A 72 -7.58 -2.98 -1.91
CA ALA A 72 -8.72 -3.89 -1.97
C ALA A 72 -8.63 -4.99 -0.89
N VAL A 73 -7.46 -5.58 -0.70
CA VAL A 73 -7.20 -6.58 0.35
C VAL A 73 -7.50 -6.04 1.75
N HIS A 74 -7.17 -4.77 2.03
CA HIS A 74 -7.46 -4.13 3.31
C HIS A 74 -8.94 -3.85 3.48
N LEU A 75 -9.61 -3.40 2.41
CA LEU A 75 -11.05 -3.11 2.40
C LEU A 75 -11.89 -4.38 2.65
N PHE A 76 -11.47 -5.53 2.10
CA PHE A 76 -12.10 -6.82 2.34
C PHE A 76 -11.65 -7.51 3.65
N GLY A 77 -10.71 -6.91 4.39
CA GLY A 77 -10.22 -7.48 5.64
C GLY A 77 -9.45 -8.80 5.50
N PHE A 78 -9.03 -9.18 4.28
CA PHE A 78 -8.26 -10.41 4.04
C PHE A 78 -6.92 -10.43 4.80
N GLN A 79 -6.38 -9.25 5.08
CA GLN A 79 -5.20 -9.09 5.94
C GLN A 79 -5.36 -9.62 7.37
N ARG A 80 -6.61 -9.77 7.88
CA ARG A 80 -6.89 -10.30 9.22
C ARG A 80 -7.06 -11.82 9.23
N GLN A 81 -7.19 -12.42 8.06
CA GLN A 81 -7.51 -13.84 7.95
C GLN A 81 -6.27 -14.69 8.19
N VAL A 82 -6.40 -15.60 9.15
CA VAL A 82 -5.41 -16.63 9.42
C VAL A 82 -5.80 -17.87 8.62
N LEU A 83 -4.98 -18.25 7.65
CA LEU A 83 -5.24 -19.42 6.81
C LEU A 83 -4.77 -20.68 7.53
N ASN A 84 -5.71 -21.50 8.01
CA ASN A 84 -5.40 -22.79 8.60
C ASN A 84 -5.29 -23.85 7.49
N ILE A 85 -4.06 -24.28 7.18
CA ILE A 85 -3.77 -25.38 6.26
C ILE A 85 -3.38 -26.60 7.11
N GLY A 86 -4.38 -27.44 7.41
CA GLY A 86 -4.20 -28.61 8.27
C GLY A 86 -3.89 -28.19 9.72
N GLN A 87 -2.71 -28.58 10.20
CA GLN A 87 -2.22 -28.23 11.55
C GLN A 87 -1.43 -26.91 11.56
N MET A 88 -1.13 -26.33 10.40
CA MET A 88 -0.34 -25.11 10.28
C MET A 88 -1.25 -23.90 10.00
N SER A 89 -1.06 -22.87 10.80
CA SER A 89 -1.67 -21.55 10.59
C SER A 89 -0.67 -20.67 9.84
N ALA A 90 -1.07 -20.15 8.68
CA ALA A 90 -0.30 -19.23 7.88
C ALA A 90 -0.94 -17.83 7.96
N PHE A 91 -0.15 -16.86 8.42
CA PHE A 91 -0.50 -15.45 8.39
C PHE A 91 0.33 -14.75 7.31
N ILE A 92 -0.34 -14.01 6.42
CA ILE A 92 0.34 -13.26 5.37
C ILE A 92 0.81 -11.93 5.97
N PRO A 93 2.12 -11.64 6.02
CA PRO A 93 2.65 -10.45 6.67
C PRO A 93 2.48 -9.20 5.81
N PHE A 94 1.25 -8.71 5.67
CA PHE A 94 0.91 -7.58 4.79
C PHE A 94 1.66 -6.29 5.16
N ALA A 95 1.82 -5.98 6.44
CA ALA A 95 2.54 -4.78 6.87
C ALA A 95 4.03 -4.81 6.46
N LEU A 96 4.70 -5.96 6.59
CA LEU A 96 6.08 -6.13 6.13
C LEU A 96 6.18 -6.01 4.61
N LEU A 97 5.26 -6.66 3.89
CA LEU A 97 5.22 -6.57 2.43
C LEU A 97 5.02 -5.12 1.97
N LEU A 98 4.07 -4.42 2.60
CA LEU A 98 3.78 -3.02 2.30
C LEU A 98 4.98 -2.11 2.61
N PHE A 99 5.70 -2.36 3.71
CA PHE A 99 6.92 -1.62 4.06
C PHE A 99 8.03 -1.80 3.01
N VAL A 100 8.36 -3.04 2.66
CA VAL A 100 9.39 -3.34 1.66
C VAL A 100 9.00 -2.75 0.30
N TYR A 101 7.72 -2.89 -0.05
CA TYR A 101 7.15 -2.34 -1.26
C TYR A 101 7.26 -0.81 -1.32
N SER A 102 6.84 -0.11 -0.26
CA SER A 102 6.92 1.35 -0.17
C SER A 102 8.35 1.85 -0.26
N LEU A 103 9.30 1.16 0.37
CA LEU A 103 10.73 1.52 0.33
C LEU A 103 11.33 1.31 -1.07
N LEU A 104 11.02 0.20 -1.72
CA LEU A 104 11.47 -0.08 -3.09
C LEU A 104 10.93 0.97 -4.07
N PHE A 105 9.62 1.25 -4.01
CA PHE A 105 9.01 2.23 -4.90
C PHE A 105 9.45 3.66 -4.59
N PHE A 106 9.74 4.01 -3.33
CA PHE A 106 10.35 5.28 -3.00
C PHE A 106 11.63 5.54 -3.81
N PHE A 107 12.54 4.56 -3.88
CA PHE A 107 13.75 4.68 -4.68
C PHE A 107 13.48 4.70 -6.19
N LEU A 108 12.59 3.84 -6.70
CA LEU A 108 12.23 3.84 -8.12
C LEU A 108 11.59 5.18 -8.56
N PHE A 109 10.77 5.79 -7.70
CA PHE A 109 10.17 7.10 -7.94
C PHE A 109 11.20 8.22 -7.89
N CYS A 110 12.18 8.16 -6.98
CA CYS A 110 13.30 9.10 -6.98
C CYS A 110 14.11 9.02 -8.29
N ILE A 111 14.44 7.81 -8.76
CA ILE A 111 15.13 7.62 -10.05
C ILE A 111 14.28 8.15 -11.21
N SER A 112 12.99 7.84 -11.22
CA SER A 112 12.05 8.31 -12.25
C SER A 112 11.93 9.84 -12.25
N ALA A 113 11.91 10.48 -11.07
CA ALA A 113 11.92 11.94 -10.94
C ALA A 113 13.21 12.55 -11.53
N LEU A 114 14.37 11.92 -11.30
CA LEU A 114 15.63 12.35 -11.92
C LEU A 114 15.61 12.22 -13.45
N ILE A 115 15.04 11.14 -13.99
CA ILE A 115 14.85 10.97 -15.44
C ILE A 115 13.98 12.09 -16.01
N CYS A 116 12.88 12.43 -15.32
CA CYS A 116 12.03 13.56 -15.71
C CYS A 116 12.80 14.89 -15.66
N MET A 117 13.63 15.11 -14.64
CA MET A 117 14.46 16.33 -14.51
C MET A 117 15.50 16.43 -15.64
N ILE A 118 16.18 15.33 -15.98
CA ILE A 118 17.13 15.31 -17.12
C ILE A 118 16.39 15.57 -18.44
N SER A 119 15.21 14.99 -18.61
CA SER A 119 14.36 15.21 -19.79
C SER A 119 13.92 16.67 -19.94
N MET A 120 13.77 17.42 -18.84
CA MET A 120 13.48 18.85 -18.87
C MET A 120 14.62 19.66 -19.50
N PHE A 121 15.88 19.36 -19.20
CA PHE A 121 17.01 20.08 -19.82
C PHE A 121 17.10 19.85 -21.33
N SER A 122 16.62 18.70 -21.81
CA SER A 122 16.55 18.41 -23.24
C SER A 122 15.37 19.07 -23.95
N SER A 123 14.38 19.59 -23.22
CA SER A 123 13.14 20.12 -23.79
C SER A 123 12.85 21.53 -23.29
N ILE A 124 13.03 22.51 -24.17
CA ILE A 124 12.87 23.96 -23.90
C ILE A 124 11.49 24.37 -23.36
N GLY A 125 10.50 23.48 -23.31
CA GLY A 125 9.14 23.82 -22.87
C GLY A 125 8.49 22.84 -21.90
N PHE A 126 9.19 21.82 -21.39
CA PHE A 126 8.52 20.78 -20.60
C PHE A 126 8.47 21.10 -19.10
N ALA A 127 7.24 21.08 -18.59
CA ALA A 127 6.83 21.82 -17.42
C ALA A 127 7.40 21.24 -16.12
N VAL A 128 8.16 22.05 -15.39
CA VAL A 128 8.55 21.85 -13.97
C VAL A 128 7.40 21.24 -13.15
N SER A 129 6.15 21.56 -13.51
CA SER A 129 4.94 20.97 -12.93
C SER A 129 4.89 19.44 -12.98
N LEU A 130 5.31 18.77 -14.06
CA LEU A 130 5.30 17.31 -14.13
C LEU A 130 6.28 16.69 -13.16
N PHE A 131 7.50 17.24 -13.08
CA PHE A 131 8.48 16.81 -12.07
C PHE A 131 7.95 17.01 -10.65
N LEU A 132 7.36 18.18 -10.36
CA LEU A 132 6.80 18.47 -9.04
C LEU A 132 5.62 17.54 -8.71
N ILE A 133 4.68 17.34 -9.63
CA ILE A 133 3.56 16.41 -9.46
C ILE A 133 4.10 14.99 -9.22
N TYR A 134 5.12 14.57 -9.99
CA TYR A 134 5.71 13.25 -9.86
C TYR A 134 6.33 13.04 -8.47
N PHE A 135 7.17 13.98 -8.04
CA PHE A 135 7.84 13.94 -6.74
C PHE A 135 6.85 14.00 -5.58
N PHE A 136 5.89 14.93 -5.62
CA PHE A 136 4.92 15.12 -4.55
C PHE A 136 3.78 14.09 -4.51
N ALA A 137 3.41 13.47 -5.63
CA ALA A 137 2.31 12.50 -5.64
C ALA A 137 2.75 11.11 -5.16
N THR A 138 4.02 10.74 -5.36
CA THR A 138 4.43 9.33 -5.23
C THR A 138 5.57 9.10 -4.27
N ALA A 139 6.68 9.85 -4.40
CA ALA A 139 7.85 9.66 -3.55
C ALA A 139 7.54 10.04 -2.09
N THR A 140 6.85 11.16 -1.87
CA THR A 140 6.44 11.60 -0.53
C THR A 140 5.46 10.62 0.11
N VAL A 141 4.47 10.11 -0.64
CA VAL A 141 3.45 9.20 -0.11
C VAL A 141 4.05 7.83 0.23
N CYS A 142 4.89 7.28 -0.65
CA CYS A 142 5.58 6.01 -0.39
C CYS A 142 6.58 6.14 0.77
N GLY A 143 7.36 7.22 0.79
CA GLY A 143 8.30 7.50 1.88
C GLY A 143 7.58 7.69 3.22
N TYR A 144 6.47 8.43 3.23
CA TYR A 144 5.67 8.63 4.43
C TYR A 144 5.06 7.31 4.93
N LEU A 145 4.53 6.46 4.03
CA LEU A 145 4.02 5.14 4.40
C LEU A 145 5.11 4.24 5.00
N ALA A 146 6.32 4.25 4.41
CA ALA A 146 7.45 3.51 4.95
C ALA A 146 7.84 4.00 6.36
N ILE A 147 7.85 5.32 6.59
CA ILE A 147 8.11 5.91 7.91
C ILE A 147 7.04 5.52 8.93
N LEU A 148 5.76 5.57 8.56
CA LEU A 148 4.66 5.16 9.45
C LEU A 148 4.79 3.70 9.87
N LEU A 149 5.06 2.81 8.92
CA LEU A 149 5.27 1.39 9.20
C LEU A 149 6.53 1.15 10.03
N TYR A 150 7.61 1.86 9.76
CA TYR A 150 8.80 1.82 10.60
C TYR A 150 8.49 2.21 12.05
N ARG A 151 7.71 3.29 12.27
CA ARG A 151 7.29 3.72 13.60
C ARG A 151 6.34 2.73 14.29
N ALA A 152 5.54 2.00 13.51
CA ALA A 152 4.67 0.94 14.01
C ALA A 152 5.43 -0.38 14.32
N THR A 153 6.74 -0.44 14.06
CA THR A 153 7.52 -1.66 14.24
C THR A 153 7.70 -2.01 15.73
N PRO A 154 7.21 -3.18 16.18
CA PRO A 154 7.38 -3.59 17.57
C PRO A 154 8.87 -3.78 17.92
N ASN A 155 9.32 -3.14 18.99
CA ASN A 155 10.70 -3.19 19.48
C ASN A 155 11.77 -2.71 18.47
N GLY A 156 11.39 -1.97 17.42
CA GLY A 156 12.31 -1.47 16.40
C GLY A 156 12.91 -2.54 15.48
N LEU A 157 12.51 -3.81 15.61
CA LEU A 157 12.98 -4.89 14.75
C LEU A 157 12.03 -5.08 13.56
N LEU A 158 12.47 -4.72 12.35
CA LEU A 158 11.64 -4.77 11.13
C LEU A 158 10.94 -6.12 10.89
N LEU A 159 11.58 -7.23 11.28
CA LEU A 159 11.00 -8.57 11.17
C LEU A 159 9.71 -8.74 11.98
N ASN A 160 9.50 -7.92 13.02
CA ASN A 160 8.27 -7.94 13.83
C ASN A 160 7.07 -7.31 13.10
N LEU A 161 7.28 -6.58 11.99
CA LEU A 161 6.16 -6.16 11.14
C LEU A 161 5.37 -7.35 10.58
N ARG A 162 5.92 -8.56 10.61
CA ARG A 162 5.20 -9.77 10.20
C ARG A 162 3.98 -10.07 11.06
N THR A 163 3.92 -9.57 12.29
CA THR A 163 2.80 -9.78 13.22
C THR A 163 1.86 -8.58 13.28
N VAL A 164 2.13 -7.54 12.48
CA VAL A 164 1.36 -6.29 12.51
C VAL A 164 0.21 -6.34 11.50
N ILE A 165 -0.98 -5.98 11.98
CA ILE A 165 -2.21 -5.79 11.21
C ILE A 165 -2.49 -4.27 11.12
N ILE A 166 -2.92 -3.81 9.95
CA ILE A 166 -3.22 -2.40 9.70
C ILE A 166 -4.74 -2.20 9.69
N GLU A 167 -5.28 -1.47 10.67
CA GLU A 167 -6.74 -1.24 10.77
C GLU A 167 -7.21 0.05 10.10
N GLY A 168 -6.26 0.81 9.55
CA GLY A 168 -6.49 2.08 8.83
C GLY A 168 -6.06 3.28 9.68
N ASP A 169 -6.49 3.35 10.92
CA ASP A 169 -6.13 4.40 11.88
C ASP A 169 -5.01 3.99 12.84
N LYS A 170 -4.88 2.69 13.08
CA LYS A 170 -3.88 2.13 13.99
C LYS A 170 -3.32 0.82 13.46
N THR A 171 -2.28 0.37 14.14
CA THR A 171 -1.73 -0.96 13.99
C THR A 171 -2.05 -1.81 15.21
N SER A 172 -2.32 -3.09 14.99
CA SER A 172 -2.52 -4.06 16.07
C SER A 172 -1.56 -5.23 15.85
N SER A 173 -1.11 -5.87 16.93
CA SER A 173 -0.13 -6.95 16.84
C SER A 173 -0.75 -8.30 17.23
N ILE A 174 -0.37 -9.34 16.50
CA ILE A 174 -0.73 -10.71 16.84
C ILE A 174 0.31 -11.24 17.82
N SER A 175 -0.04 -11.27 19.10
CA SER A 175 0.73 -11.98 20.12
C SER A 175 0.64 -13.48 19.86
N THR A 176 1.77 -14.12 19.57
CA THR A 176 1.83 -15.57 19.24
C THR A 176 1.57 -16.48 20.45
N THR A 177 1.25 -15.93 21.62
CA THR A 177 1.09 -16.68 22.87
C THR A 177 -0.18 -17.51 22.96
N THR A 178 -1.09 -17.46 21.98
CA THR A 178 -2.36 -18.21 22.03
C THR A 178 -2.72 -18.80 20.67
N ALA A 179 -1.87 -19.70 20.17
CA ALA A 179 -2.28 -20.66 19.13
C ALA A 179 -3.24 -21.75 19.66
N THR A 180 -3.69 -21.64 20.91
CA THR A 180 -4.78 -22.44 21.47
C THR A 180 -6.00 -21.58 21.75
N MET A 181 -7.02 -21.81 20.92
CA MET A 181 -8.45 -21.64 21.16
C MET A 181 -9.13 -20.32 20.74
N SER A 182 -10.06 -20.49 19.81
CA SER A 182 -11.28 -19.72 19.51
C SER A 182 -11.19 -18.61 18.45
N PRO A 183 -12.00 -18.69 17.36
CA PRO A 183 -12.08 -17.64 16.34
C PRO A 183 -12.76 -16.41 16.94
N GLY A 184 -12.02 -15.31 17.07
CA GLY A 184 -12.58 -14.03 17.52
C GLY A 184 -11.74 -13.24 18.53
N ILE A 185 -10.51 -13.67 18.86
CA ILE A 185 -9.61 -12.82 19.65
C ILE A 185 -9.11 -11.68 18.76
N TYR A 186 -9.66 -10.49 18.99
CA TYR A 186 -9.24 -9.24 18.37
C TYR A 186 -7.82 -8.90 18.81
N PRO A 187 -6.94 -8.45 17.90
CA PRO A 187 -5.56 -8.14 18.21
C PRO A 187 -5.45 -6.97 19.20
N GLU A 188 -4.51 -7.09 20.14
CA GLU A 188 -4.22 -6.07 21.14
C GLU A 188 -3.68 -4.82 20.42
N SER A 189 -4.38 -3.70 20.61
CA SER A 189 -4.04 -2.40 20.01
C SER A 189 -2.67 -1.94 20.50
N THR A 190 -1.67 -1.91 19.61
CA THR A 190 -0.33 -1.41 19.91
C THR A 190 -0.04 -0.14 19.12
N ASN A 191 0.10 0.95 19.87
CA ASN A 191 0.48 2.32 19.49
C ASN A 191 -0.48 3.12 18.59
N PRO A 192 -0.96 4.30 19.05
CA PRO A 192 -1.38 5.36 18.12
C PRO A 192 -0.13 5.92 17.42
N VAL A 193 -0.10 5.87 16.08
CA VAL A 193 1.00 6.43 15.25
C VAL A 193 0.87 7.93 15.06
#